data_AF-A0A3B6C6M3-F1
#
_entry.id   AF-A0A3B6C6M3-F1
#
_cell.length_a   1.000
_cell.length_b   1.000
_cell.length_c   1.000
_cell.angle_alpha   90.00
_cell.angle_beta   90.00
_cell.angle_gamma   90.00
#
_symmetry.space_group_name_H-M   'P 1'
#
loop_
_entity.id
_entity.type
_entity.pdbx_description
1 polymer ?
#
loop_
_entity_poly.entity_id
_entity_poly.type
_entity_poly.pdbx_seq_one_letter_code
_entity_poly.pdbx_strand_id
1 'polypeptide(L)'
;MAGTGDDAGMDEVQRRLMFDDECILVDEQDNVVGHESKYTCHLMEKIESLNLLHRAFSVFLFNSKHELLLQQRSATKVTFPLVWTNTCCSHPLYRESELIQENFLGVRNAAQRKLLDELGIPAEDVPVDQFTPLGRMLYKAPSDGKWGEHELDYLLFIVRDVKLVPNPDEVADVKYVSREQLRELIQQADTGEGGVKLSPWFRLVVDNFLMGWWEHLEKGTLAEAVDMETIHKLKLLLCQREMSVAFSLLRFPGPKTSTGCHMEGVLPWSKERRTQGWRKKFMWSSSQ
;
A
#
# COMPACT_ATOMS: atom_id res chain seq x y z
N MET A 1 25.48 -11.42 -17.19
CA MET A 1 25.57 -12.88 -17.02
C MET A 1 24.25 -13.48 -17.44
N ALA A 2 24.25 -14.55 -18.24
CA ALA A 2 23.02 -15.18 -18.72
C ALA A 2 22.31 -15.92 -17.58
N GLY A 3 21.02 -15.61 -17.37
CA GLY A 3 20.18 -16.20 -16.32
C GLY A 3 20.13 -17.73 -16.36
N THR A 4 20.19 -18.33 -15.19
CA THR A 4 20.13 -19.78 -14.97
C THR A 4 18.69 -20.27 -15.15
N GLY A 5 18.46 -21.21 -16.08
CA GLY A 5 17.40 -22.24 -16.12
C GLY A 5 15.92 -21.84 -15.91
N ASP A 6 15.59 -21.18 -14.81
CA ASP A 6 14.23 -20.86 -14.36
C ASP A 6 13.66 -19.56 -14.97
N ASP A 7 14.52 -18.68 -15.48
CA ASP A 7 14.09 -17.39 -16.08
C ASP A 7 13.71 -17.52 -17.56
N ALA A 8 13.74 -18.73 -18.11
CA ALA A 8 13.42 -19.00 -19.51
C ALA A 8 11.92 -18.81 -19.84
N GLY A 9 11.05 -18.84 -18.82
CA GLY A 9 9.61 -18.62 -18.96
C GLY A 9 9.16 -17.17 -18.73
N MET A 10 10.08 -16.24 -18.46
CA MET A 10 9.74 -14.83 -18.25
C MET A 10 9.40 -14.17 -19.59
N ASP A 11 8.29 -13.44 -19.62
CA ASP A 11 7.88 -12.63 -20.77
C ASP A 11 8.99 -11.67 -21.22
N GLU A 12 9.12 -11.43 -22.53
CA GLU A 12 10.22 -10.65 -23.10
C GLU A 12 10.26 -9.20 -22.59
N VAL A 13 9.09 -8.57 -22.43
CA VAL A 13 8.98 -7.20 -21.92
C VAL A 13 9.40 -7.16 -20.46
N GLN A 14 8.87 -8.07 -19.64
CA GLN A 14 9.21 -8.14 -18.22
C GLN A 14 10.68 -8.50 -17.99
N ARG A 15 11.24 -9.39 -18.82
CA ARG A 15 12.66 -9.73 -18.79
C ARG A 15 13.51 -8.51 -19.07
N ARG A 16 13.19 -7.75 -20.11
CA ARG A 16 13.94 -6.52 -20.43
C ARG A 16 13.89 -5.55 -19.26
N LEU A 17 12.71 -5.27 -18.71
CA LEU A 17 12.56 -4.39 -17.54
C LEU A 17 13.35 -4.90 -16.32
N MET A 18 13.43 -6.21 -16.11
CA MET A 18 14.18 -6.77 -14.99
C MET A 18 15.70 -6.52 -15.08
N PHE A 19 16.26 -6.51 -16.29
CA PHE A 19 17.72 -6.39 -16.47
C PHE A 19 18.19 -5.01 -16.93
N ASP A 20 17.34 -4.22 -17.58
CA ASP A 20 17.69 -2.89 -18.07
C ASP A 20 17.40 -1.78 -17.03
N ASP A 21 16.39 -1.96 -16.17
CA ASP A 21 16.04 -0.96 -15.16
C ASP A 21 16.94 -1.07 -13.94
N GLU A 22 17.63 0.02 -13.61
CA GLU A 22 18.43 0.16 -12.40
C GLU A 22 17.62 0.88 -11.32
N CYS A 23 17.36 0.17 -10.22
CA CYS A 23 16.69 0.72 -9.04
C CYS A 23 17.69 1.52 -8.19
N ILE A 24 17.17 2.51 -7.44
CA ILE A 24 17.96 3.28 -6.48
C ILE A 24 18.01 2.50 -5.15
N LEU A 25 19.20 2.05 -4.73
CA LEU A 25 19.40 1.45 -3.42
C LEU A 25 19.46 2.52 -2.34
N VAL A 26 18.80 2.27 -1.21
CA VAL A 26 18.72 3.21 -0.09
C VAL A 26 18.95 2.53 1.26
N ASP A 27 19.32 3.30 2.27
CA ASP A 27 19.27 2.88 3.66
C ASP A 27 17.86 3.10 4.27
N GLU A 28 17.65 2.68 5.52
CA GLU A 28 16.36 2.85 6.21
C GLU A 28 16.00 4.32 6.52
N GLN A 29 16.90 5.27 6.25
CA GLN A 29 16.69 6.71 6.38
C GLN A 29 16.45 7.36 5.01
N ASP A 30 16.31 6.56 3.95
CA ASP A 30 16.12 7.00 2.57
C ASP A 30 17.33 7.73 1.97
N ASN A 31 18.53 7.49 2.48
CA ASN A 31 19.75 7.99 1.85
C ASN A 31 20.16 7.04 0.72
N VAL A 32 20.55 7.58 -0.43
CA VAL A 32 21.04 6.78 -1.56
C VAL A 32 22.37 6.15 -1.21
N VAL A 33 22.46 4.82 -1.29
CA VAL A 33 23.69 4.04 -1.02
C VAL A 33 24.26 3.35 -2.25
N GLY A 34 23.53 3.36 -3.37
CA GLY A 34 23.98 2.79 -4.64
C GLY A 34 22.83 2.57 -5.62
N HIS A 35 23.04 1.65 -6.55
CA HIS A 35 22.04 1.18 -7.48
C HIS A 35 22.27 -0.29 -7.80
N GLU A 36 21.22 -0.94 -8.29
CA GLU A 36 21.28 -2.33 -8.72
C GLU A 36 20.10 -2.63 -9.66
N SER A 37 20.25 -3.63 -10.51
CA SER A 37 19.20 -4.07 -11.43
C SER A 37 17.92 -4.45 -10.68
N LYS A 38 16.78 -4.16 -11.30
CA LYS A 38 15.46 -4.54 -10.79
C LYS A 38 15.40 -6.03 -10.48
N TYR A 39 15.98 -6.88 -11.32
CA TYR A 39 16.09 -8.33 -11.10
C TYR A 39 16.68 -8.64 -9.72
N THR A 40 17.87 -8.12 -9.42
CA THR A 40 18.58 -8.41 -8.17
C THR A 40 17.87 -7.83 -6.96
N CYS A 41 17.29 -6.63 -7.07
CA CYS A 41 16.54 -5.97 -5.99
C CYS A 41 15.32 -6.78 -5.54
N HIS A 42 14.71 -7.58 -6.42
CA HIS A 42 13.48 -8.32 -6.13
C HIS A 42 13.71 -9.81 -5.82
N LEU A 43 14.97 -10.28 -5.83
CA LEU A 43 15.30 -11.64 -5.40
C LEU A 43 15.27 -11.75 -3.88
N MET A 44 14.43 -12.64 -3.34
CA MET A 44 14.34 -12.89 -1.90
C MET A 44 15.69 -13.31 -1.30
N GLU A 45 16.50 -14.08 -2.03
CA GLU A 45 17.86 -14.43 -1.60
C GLU A 45 18.70 -13.18 -1.31
N LYS A 46 18.65 -12.17 -2.18
CA LYS A 46 19.44 -10.93 -2.05
C LYS A 46 18.84 -9.98 -1.03
N ILE A 47 17.51 -9.88 -0.99
CA ILE A 47 16.78 -9.15 0.05
C ILE A 47 17.17 -9.69 1.43
N GLU A 48 17.23 -11.00 1.64
CA GLU A 48 17.52 -11.54 2.98
C GLU A 48 19.02 -11.60 3.30
N SER A 49 19.88 -11.91 2.32
CA SER A 49 21.34 -12.05 2.58
C SER A 49 22.07 -10.71 2.67
N LEU A 50 21.62 -9.69 1.93
CA LEU A 50 22.27 -8.38 1.86
C LEU A 50 21.42 -7.26 2.45
N ASN A 51 20.19 -7.56 2.88
CA ASN A 51 19.21 -6.55 3.27
C ASN A 51 19.02 -5.48 2.18
N LEU A 52 19.04 -5.89 0.90
CA LEU A 52 18.83 -4.97 -0.23
C LEU A 52 17.49 -4.27 -0.06
N LEU A 53 17.55 -2.95 -0.03
CA LEU A 53 16.41 -2.06 0.11
C LEU A 53 16.51 -1.03 -1.02
N HIS A 54 15.43 -0.89 -1.77
CA HIS A 54 15.35 0.08 -2.87
C HIS A 54 14.19 1.05 -2.68
N ARG A 55 14.33 2.23 -3.29
CA ARG A 55 13.27 3.24 -3.31
C ARG A 55 12.17 2.82 -4.28
N ALA A 56 10.92 3.05 -3.90
CA ALA A 56 9.73 2.79 -4.69
C ALA A 56 8.72 3.93 -4.59
N PHE A 57 7.64 3.85 -5.37
CA PHE A 57 6.46 4.70 -5.20
C PHE A 57 5.17 3.93 -5.45
N SER A 58 4.10 4.42 -4.83
CA SER A 58 2.72 3.98 -5.00
C SER A 58 1.82 5.19 -5.25
N VAL A 59 1.20 5.24 -6.43
CA VAL A 59 0.25 6.27 -6.84
C VAL A 59 -1.18 5.88 -6.45
N PHE A 60 -1.91 6.85 -5.90
CA PHE A 60 -3.34 6.81 -5.65
C PHE A 60 -4.00 7.95 -6.44
N LEU A 61 -4.54 7.61 -7.61
CA LEU A 61 -5.26 8.54 -8.47
C LEU A 61 -6.75 8.49 -8.17
N PHE A 62 -7.31 9.64 -7.82
CA PHE A 62 -8.74 9.82 -7.64
C PHE A 62 -9.31 10.61 -8.80
N ASN A 63 -10.51 10.26 -9.24
CA ASN A 63 -11.25 11.10 -10.19
C ASN A 63 -11.97 12.26 -9.48
N SER A 64 -12.68 13.10 -10.24
CA SER A 64 -13.43 14.24 -9.69
C SER A 64 -14.60 13.86 -8.77
N LYS A 65 -14.97 12.57 -8.71
CA LYS A 65 -15.97 12.02 -7.78
C LYS A 65 -15.33 11.42 -6.53
N HIS A 66 -14.02 11.57 -6.36
CA HIS A 66 -13.24 10.94 -5.30
C HIS A 66 -13.33 9.40 -5.32
N GLU A 67 -13.47 8.79 -6.50
CA GLU A 67 -13.32 7.35 -6.67
C GLU A 67 -11.84 7.03 -6.95
N LEU A 68 -11.29 6.01 -6.29
CA LEU A 68 -9.90 5.58 -6.46
C LEU A 68 -9.77 4.68 -7.69
N LEU A 69 -8.82 4.96 -8.57
CA LEU A 69 -8.45 4.07 -9.65
C LEU A 69 -7.59 2.92 -9.11
N LEU A 70 -8.08 1.69 -9.28
CA LEU A 70 -7.33 0.47 -9.02
C LEU A 70 -6.91 -0.18 -10.34
N GLN A 71 -5.77 -0.86 -10.33
CA GLN A 71 -5.37 -1.78 -11.40
C GLN A 71 -5.35 -3.22 -10.89
N GLN A 72 -5.64 -4.18 -11.76
CA GLN A 72 -5.26 -5.57 -11.61
C GLN A 72 -3.97 -5.81 -12.40
N ARG A 73 -2.95 -6.31 -11.73
CA ARG A 73 -1.66 -6.65 -12.35
C ARG A 73 -1.85 -7.73 -13.42
N SER A 74 -1.17 -7.61 -14.57
CA SER A 74 -1.23 -8.62 -15.62
C SER A 74 -0.73 -10.00 -15.12
N ALA A 75 -1.05 -11.05 -15.87
CA ALA A 75 -0.56 -12.40 -15.58
C ALA A 75 0.95 -12.56 -15.82
N THR A 76 1.56 -11.66 -16.59
CA THR A 76 2.98 -11.71 -16.97
C THR A 76 3.88 -11.03 -15.94
N LYS A 77 3.34 -10.23 -15.00
CA LYS A 77 4.14 -9.62 -13.92
C LYS A 77 4.89 -10.68 -13.12
N VAL A 78 6.19 -10.45 -12.93
CA VAL A 78 7.06 -11.36 -12.16
C VAL A 78 6.65 -11.41 -10.69
N THR A 79 6.42 -10.25 -10.07
CA THR A 79 5.91 -10.16 -8.70
C THR A 79 4.40 -9.98 -8.68
N PHE A 80 3.71 -10.76 -7.86
CA PHE A 80 2.27 -10.67 -7.62
C PHE A 80 1.41 -10.57 -8.90
N PRO A 81 1.42 -11.57 -9.80
CA PRO A 81 0.52 -11.55 -10.96
C PRO A 81 -0.95 -11.65 -10.53
N LEU A 82 -1.84 -11.01 -11.29
CA LEU A 82 -3.31 -11.06 -11.11
C LEU A 82 -3.85 -10.53 -9.76
N VAL A 83 -3.05 -9.83 -8.96
CA VAL A 83 -3.55 -9.16 -7.74
C VAL A 83 -4.04 -7.74 -8.07
N TRP A 84 -5.09 -7.32 -7.37
CA TRP A 84 -5.57 -5.95 -7.37
C TRP A 84 -4.70 -5.08 -6.47
N THR A 85 -4.43 -3.86 -6.91
CA THR A 85 -3.58 -2.89 -6.20
C THR A 85 -4.04 -1.46 -6.47
N ASN A 86 -3.40 -0.47 -5.84
CA ASN A 86 -3.62 0.95 -6.13
C ASN A 86 -3.22 1.30 -7.57
N THR A 87 -3.35 2.57 -7.95
CA THR A 87 -3.33 2.99 -9.35
C THR A 87 -2.08 2.58 -10.11
N CYS A 88 -0.88 2.76 -9.55
CA CYS A 88 0.37 2.41 -10.20
C CYS A 88 1.47 2.29 -9.13
N CYS A 89 2.29 1.25 -9.21
CA CYS A 89 3.41 1.01 -8.30
C CYS A 89 4.66 0.65 -9.09
N SER A 90 5.76 1.35 -8.85
CA SER A 90 7.02 1.10 -9.53
C SER A 90 8.18 1.80 -8.82
N HIS A 91 9.28 2.00 -9.54
CA HIS A 91 10.54 2.46 -9.00
C HIS A 91 11.01 3.73 -9.72
N PRO A 92 11.50 4.74 -8.99
CA PRO A 92 12.40 5.71 -9.59
C PRO A 92 13.70 5.00 -10.02
N LEU A 93 14.12 5.28 -11.24
CA LEU A 93 15.33 4.74 -11.82
C LEU A 93 16.55 5.52 -11.37
N TYR A 94 17.70 4.86 -11.28
CA TYR A 94 18.98 5.49 -11.01
C TYR A 94 19.47 6.31 -12.23
N ARG A 95 18.82 7.45 -12.45
CA ARG A 95 19.10 8.40 -13.53
C ARG A 95 18.84 9.83 -13.08
N GLU A 96 19.50 10.80 -13.71
CA GLU A 96 19.49 12.21 -13.27
C GLU A 96 18.08 12.76 -13.03
N SER A 97 17.14 12.50 -13.94
CA SER A 97 15.76 13.00 -13.82
C SER A 97 14.96 12.40 -12.67
N GLU A 98 15.36 11.24 -12.13
CA GLU A 98 14.63 10.51 -11.08
C GLU A 98 15.40 10.44 -9.75
N LEU A 99 16.63 10.96 -9.71
CA LEU A 99 17.44 11.13 -8.50
C LEU A 99 17.22 12.49 -7.79
N ILE A 100 16.41 13.38 -8.37
CA ILE A 100 16.17 14.73 -7.82
C ILE A 100 15.40 14.65 -6.50
N GLN A 101 16.05 15.02 -5.40
CA GLN A 101 15.45 14.96 -4.06
C GLN A 101 14.54 16.14 -3.74
N GLU A 102 14.80 17.31 -4.35
CA GLU A 102 14.05 18.54 -4.07
C GLU A 102 12.55 18.32 -4.30
N ASN A 103 11.75 18.55 -3.26
CA ASN A 103 10.30 18.33 -3.27
C ASN A 103 9.91 16.96 -3.85
N PHE A 104 10.76 15.94 -3.63
CA PHE A 104 10.55 14.57 -4.10
C PHE A 104 10.32 14.47 -5.62
N LEU A 105 10.91 15.40 -6.39
CA LEU A 105 10.65 15.54 -7.82
C LEU A 105 11.00 14.28 -8.62
N GLY A 106 12.10 13.62 -8.27
CA GLY A 106 12.55 12.42 -8.99
C GLY A 106 11.53 11.28 -8.92
N VAL A 107 10.91 11.08 -7.76
CA VAL A 107 9.85 10.07 -7.58
C VAL A 107 8.58 10.46 -8.33
N ARG A 108 8.21 11.75 -8.35
CA ARG A 108 7.04 12.23 -9.10
C ARG A 108 7.25 12.12 -10.62
N ASN A 109 8.47 12.34 -11.11
CA ASN A 109 8.84 12.08 -12.51
C ASN A 109 8.67 10.60 -12.87
N ALA A 110 9.14 9.70 -11.99
CA ALA A 110 8.99 8.26 -12.18
C ALA A 110 7.50 7.84 -12.21
N ALA A 111 6.69 8.42 -11.32
CA ALA A 111 5.24 8.19 -11.29
C ALA A 111 4.56 8.61 -12.59
N GLN A 112 4.83 9.82 -13.10
CA GLN A 112 4.27 10.27 -14.38
C GLN A 112 4.68 9.33 -15.54
N ARG A 113 5.96 8.94 -15.60
CA ARG A 113 6.44 7.99 -16.61
C ARG A 113 5.68 6.67 -16.55
N LYS A 114 5.55 6.07 -15.37
CA LYS A 114 4.93 4.76 -15.21
C LYS A 114 3.42 4.76 -15.38
N LEU A 115 2.75 5.88 -15.07
CA LEU A 115 1.34 6.07 -15.42
C LEU A 115 1.12 6.05 -16.94
N LEU A 116 2.06 6.59 -17.71
CA LEU A 116 2.05 6.46 -19.17
C LEU A 116 2.33 5.01 -19.60
N ASP A 117 3.40 4.40 -19.08
CA ASP A 117 3.83 3.06 -19.49
C ASP A 117 2.79 1.96 -19.18
N GLU A 118 2.10 2.04 -18.03
CA GLU A 118 1.16 1.01 -17.57
C GLU A 118 -0.29 1.32 -17.92
N LEU A 119 -0.71 2.58 -17.78
CA LEU A 119 -2.13 2.97 -17.92
C LEU A 119 -2.40 3.83 -19.16
N GLY A 120 -1.37 4.19 -19.92
CA GLY A 120 -1.51 5.03 -21.11
C GLY A 120 -1.91 6.47 -20.79
N ILE A 121 -1.71 6.93 -19.56
CA ILE A 121 -2.09 8.28 -19.13
C ILE A 121 -1.00 9.26 -19.59
N PRO A 122 -1.33 10.24 -20.45
CA PRO A 122 -0.34 11.16 -20.98
C PRO A 122 0.07 12.21 -19.94
N ALA A 123 1.26 12.77 -20.08
CA ALA A 123 1.86 13.68 -19.09
C ALA A 123 1.04 14.94 -18.82
N GLU A 124 0.31 15.45 -19.82
CA GLU A 124 -0.59 16.60 -19.68
C GLU A 124 -1.76 16.34 -18.72
N ASP A 125 -2.23 15.09 -18.63
CA ASP A 125 -3.32 14.71 -17.74
C ASP A 125 -2.85 14.64 -16.29
N VAL A 126 -1.56 14.33 -16.06
CA VAL A 126 -0.96 14.16 -14.73
C VAL A 126 0.35 14.96 -14.56
N PRO A 127 0.30 16.31 -14.52
CA PRO A 127 1.49 17.14 -14.36
C PRO A 127 2.23 16.83 -13.04
N VAL A 128 3.57 16.72 -13.13
CA VAL A 128 4.44 16.31 -12.03
C VAL A 128 4.29 17.19 -10.78
N ASP A 129 4.06 18.48 -10.96
CA ASP A 129 3.88 19.46 -9.89
C ASP A 129 2.55 19.31 -9.12
N GLN A 130 1.62 18.49 -9.63
CA GLN A 130 0.30 18.28 -9.05
C GLN A 130 0.15 16.98 -8.26
N PHE A 131 1.20 16.15 -8.22
CA PHE A 131 1.25 15.06 -7.25
C PHE A 131 1.47 15.61 -5.85
N THR A 132 0.67 15.13 -4.89
CA THR A 132 0.82 15.39 -3.46
C THR A 132 1.49 14.18 -2.81
N PRO A 133 2.76 14.26 -2.38
CA PRO A 133 3.37 13.24 -1.54
C PRO A 133 2.73 13.26 -0.14
N LEU A 134 2.15 12.15 0.30
CA LEU A 134 1.47 12.06 1.60
C LEU A 134 2.29 11.41 2.69
N GLY A 135 3.13 10.46 2.34
CA GLY A 135 3.99 9.80 3.32
C GLY A 135 4.92 8.78 2.71
N ARG A 136 5.72 8.18 3.58
CA ARG A 136 6.68 7.13 3.20
C ARG A 136 6.51 5.92 4.10
N MET A 137 6.54 4.73 3.53
CA MET A 137 6.52 3.49 4.29
C MET A 137 7.69 2.59 3.92
N LEU A 138 8.23 1.90 4.92
CA LEU A 138 9.22 0.85 4.73
C LEU A 138 8.53 -0.48 4.98
N TYR A 139 8.53 -1.37 3.99
CA TYR A 139 7.90 -2.68 4.08
C TYR A 139 8.70 -3.77 3.39
N LYS A 140 8.43 -5.02 3.75
CA LYS A 140 8.97 -6.22 3.09
C LYS A 140 7.84 -7.21 2.82
N ALA A 141 7.77 -7.76 1.61
CA ALA A 141 6.72 -8.68 1.20
C ALA A 141 7.25 -9.77 0.23
N PRO A 142 7.27 -11.05 0.62
CA PRO A 142 7.54 -12.12 -0.33
C PRO A 142 6.37 -12.26 -1.33
N SER A 143 6.69 -12.42 -2.62
CA SER A 143 5.72 -12.72 -3.69
C SER A 143 5.56 -14.22 -3.85
N ASP A 144 6.66 -14.89 -4.15
CA ASP A 144 6.79 -16.34 -4.16
C ASP A 144 8.13 -16.72 -3.50
N GLY A 145 8.49 -18.00 -3.47
CA GLY A 145 9.73 -18.42 -2.82
C GLY A 145 11.00 -17.74 -3.38
N LYS A 146 10.98 -17.29 -4.64
CA LYS A 146 12.12 -16.66 -5.31
C LYS A 146 12.04 -15.13 -5.25
N TRP A 147 10.85 -14.56 -5.44
CA TRP A 147 10.64 -13.14 -5.67
C TRP A 147 9.96 -12.45 -4.49
N GLY A 148 10.25 -11.17 -4.30
CA GLY A 148 9.59 -10.34 -3.30
C GLY A 148 9.95 -8.87 -3.42
N GLU A 149 9.49 -8.10 -2.45
CA GLU A 149 9.65 -6.66 -2.35
C GLU A 149 10.31 -6.31 -1.01
N HIS A 150 11.23 -5.37 -1.02
CA HIS A 150 11.77 -4.73 0.18
C HIS A 150 12.04 -3.27 -0.14
N GLU A 151 11.10 -2.41 0.25
CA GLU A 151 10.99 -1.09 -0.35
C GLU A 151 10.84 0.00 0.69
N LEU A 152 11.41 1.16 0.35
CA LEU A 152 11.04 2.45 0.91
C LEU A 152 10.12 3.15 -0.10
N ASP A 153 8.82 3.04 0.17
CA ASP A 153 7.75 3.40 -0.76
C ASP A 153 7.20 4.80 -0.48
N TYR A 154 7.20 5.63 -1.52
CA TYR A 154 6.61 6.96 -1.53
C TYR A 154 5.13 6.91 -1.94
N LEU A 155 4.26 7.41 -1.05
CA LEU A 155 2.81 7.39 -1.25
C LEU A 155 2.37 8.70 -1.89
N LEU A 156 2.02 8.64 -3.18
CA LEU A 156 1.73 9.80 -4.02
C LEU A 156 0.24 9.86 -4.37
N PHE A 157 -0.40 11.01 -4.12
CA PHE A 157 -1.79 11.25 -4.47
C PHE A 157 -1.91 12.21 -5.64
N ILE A 158 -2.92 12.01 -6.48
CA ILE A 158 -3.32 12.96 -7.52
C ILE A 158 -4.82 12.87 -7.77
N VAL A 159 -5.46 14.01 -8.02
CA VAL A 159 -6.91 14.09 -8.30
C VAL A 159 -7.13 14.59 -9.72
N ARG A 160 -7.50 13.69 -10.63
CA ARG A 160 -7.64 13.96 -12.05
C ARG A 160 -8.64 13.02 -12.71
N ASP A 161 -9.43 13.57 -13.61
CA ASP A 161 -10.12 12.78 -14.61
C ASP A 161 -9.14 12.54 -15.76
N VAL A 162 -8.83 11.27 -16.03
CA VAL A 162 -7.79 10.88 -17.00
C VAL A 162 -8.35 9.93 -18.05
N LYS A 163 -7.72 9.91 -19.22
CA LYS A 163 -7.99 8.87 -20.23
C LYS A 163 -7.10 7.66 -19.98
N LEU A 164 -7.69 6.48 -20.01
CA LEU A 164 -6.98 5.22 -19.80
C LEU A 164 -6.82 4.48 -21.12
N VAL A 165 -5.59 4.07 -21.42
CA VAL A 165 -5.25 3.11 -22.47
C VAL A 165 -4.28 2.09 -21.86
N PRO A 166 -4.76 1.17 -21.00
CA PRO A 166 -3.88 0.28 -20.25
C PRO A 166 -3.06 -0.63 -21.16
N ASN A 167 -1.80 -0.83 -20.80
CA ASN A 167 -0.92 -1.78 -21.46
C ASN A 167 -1.24 -3.20 -20.96
N PRO A 168 -1.72 -4.12 -21.82
CA PRO A 168 -2.12 -5.47 -21.41
C PRO A 168 -0.95 -6.31 -20.86
N ASP A 169 0.30 -5.95 -21.19
CA ASP A 169 1.49 -6.63 -20.67
C ASP A 169 1.77 -6.25 -19.20
N GLU A 170 1.21 -5.14 -18.72
CA GLU A 170 1.40 -4.64 -17.34
C GLU A 170 0.12 -4.74 -16.50
N VAL A 171 -1.04 -4.53 -17.13
CA VAL A 171 -2.34 -4.37 -16.48
C VAL A 171 -3.38 -5.28 -17.14
N ALA A 172 -3.98 -6.16 -16.33
CA ALA A 172 -5.04 -7.06 -16.77
C ALA A 172 -6.42 -6.38 -16.77
N ASP A 173 -6.68 -5.50 -15.80
CA ASP A 173 -7.96 -4.82 -15.65
C ASP A 173 -7.80 -3.52 -14.85
N VAL A 174 -8.77 -2.60 -14.96
CA VAL A 174 -8.81 -1.34 -14.22
C VAL A 174 -10.23 -1.04 -13.76
N LYS A 175 -10.37 -0.42 -12.59
CA LYS A 175 -11.67 0.10 -12.14
C LYS A 175 -11.54 1.26 -11.18
N TYR A 176 -12.47 2.20 -11.30
CA TYR A 176 -12.71 3.19 -10.26
C TYR A 176 -13.60 2.59 -9.18
N VAL A 177 -13.26 2.85 -7.91
CA VAL A 177 -14.04 2.39 -6.76
C VAL A 177 -14.35 3.53 -5.80
N SER A 178 -15.59 3.59 -5.32
CA SER A 178 -15.94 4.36 -4.13
C SER A 178 -15.35 3.72 -2.87
N ARG A 179 -15.45 4.40 -1.72
CA ARG A 179 -15.03 3.83 -0.43
C ARG A 179 -15.81 2.56 -0.08
N GLU A 180 -17.10 2.54 -0.35
CA GLU A 180 -17.97 1.40 -0.11
C GLU A 180 -17.56 0.22 -0.99
N GLN A 181 -17.35 0.45 -2.28
CA GLN A 181 -16.88 -0.58 -3.22
C GLN A 181 -15.48 -1.10 -2.85
N LEU A 182 -14.59 -0.23 -2.33
CA LEU A 182 -13.30 -0.67 -1.82
C LEU A 182 -13.46 -1.57 -0.58
N ARG A 183 -14.36 -1.23 0.36
CA ARG A 183 -14.65 -2.08 1.52
C ARG A 183 -15.19 -3.45 1.12
N GLU A 184 -16.07 -3.49 0.12
CA GLU A 184 -16.57 -4.75 -0.45
C GLU A 184 -15.43 -5.57 -1.08
N LEU A 185 -14.55 -4.94 -1.86
CA LEU A 185 -13.40 -5.60 -2.48
C LEU A 185 -12.43 -6.18 -1.43
N ILE A 186 -12.20 -5.44 -0.35
CA ILE A 186 -11.42 -5.89 0.80
C ILE A 186 -12.07 -7.11 1.45
N GLN A 187 -13.37 -7.06 1.70
CA GLN A 187 -14.11 -8.18 2.27
C GLN A 187 -14.02 -9.43 1.39
N GLN A 188 -14.16 -9.29 0.08
CA GLN A 188 -14.00 -10.40 -0.87
C GLN A 188 -12.61 -11.01 -0.80
N ALA A 189 -11.57 -10.18 -0.72
CA ALA A 189 -10.20 -10.65 -0.58
C ALA A 189 -9.98 -11.41 0.75
N ASP A 190 -10.54 -10.91 1.84
CA ASP A 190 -10.40 -11.50 3.18
C ASP A 190 -11.13 -12.86 3.30
N THR A 191 -12.31 -12.98 2.69
CA THR A 191 -13.09 -14.22 2.65
C THR A 191 -12.64 -15.21 1.57
N GLY A 192 -11.84 -14.75 0.60
CA GLY A 192 -11.47 -15.51 -0.59
C GLY A 192 -12.59 -15.63 -1.62
N GLU A 193 -13.66 -14.84 -1.48
CA GLU A 193 -14.76 -14.79 -2.43
C GLU A 193 -14.30 -14.27 -3.79
N GLY A 194 -14.74 -14.93 -4.87
CA GLY A 194 -14.38 -14.55 -6.23
C GLY A 194 -12.90 -14.68 -6.59
N GLY A 195 -12.07 -15.24 -5.69
CA GLY A 195 -10.62 -15.35 -5.90
C GLY A 195 -9.89 -14.00 -5.88
N VAL A 196 -10.50 -12.94 -5.34
CA VAL A 196 -9.88 -11.62 -5.25
C VAL A 196 -8.64 -11.70 -4.36
N LYS A 197 -7.54 -11.10 -4.83
CA LYS A 197 -6.31 -10.91 -4.06
C LYS A 197 -5.92 -9.46 -4.11
N LEU A 198 -5.45 -8.93 -2.97
CA LEU A 198 -4.87 -7.60 -2.88
C LEU A 198 -3.35 -7.71 -2.71
N SER A 199 -2.63 -6.79 -3.33
CA SER A 199 -1.20 -6.69 -3.10
C SER A 199 -0.89 -6.34 -1.63
N PRO A 200 0.20 -6.86 -1.04
CA PRO A 200 0.51 -6.63 0.37
C PRO A 200 0.68 -5.15 0.74
N TRP A 201 1.35 -4.35 -0.10
CA TRP A 201 1.56 -2.91 0.15
C TRP A 201 0.24 -2.13 0.12
N PHE A 202 -0.64 -2.42 -0.83
CA PHE A 202 -1.97 -1.79 -0.87
C PHE A 202 -2.76 -2.09 0.39
N ARG A 203 -2.68 -3.32 0.91
CA ARG A 203 -3.32 -3.69 2.18
C ARG A 203 -2.74 -2.90 3.36
N LEU A 204 -1.41 -2.75 3.41
CA LEU A 204 -0.76 -1.92 4.42
C LEU A 204 -1.25 -0.47 4.38
N VAL A 205 -1.36 0.14 3.20
CA VAL A 205 -1.85 1.51 3.07
C VAL A 205 -3.32 1.62 3.44
N VAL A 206 -4.16 0.67 3.03
CA VAL A 206 -5.59 0.59 3.39
C VAL A 206 -5.78 0.55 4.90
N ASP A 207 -5.07 -0.35 5.58
CA ASP A 207 -5.27 -0.63 7.00
C ASP A 207 -4.75 0.51 7.90
N ASN A 208 -3.76 1.26 7.44
CA ASN A 208 -3.08 2.27 8.28
C ASN A 208 -3.45 3.71 7.92
N PHE A 209 -3.74 4.01 6.66
CA PHE A 209 -3.76 5.41 6.19
C PHE A 209 -4.94 5.76 5.29
N LEU A 210 -5.25 4.92 4.30
CA LEU A 210 -6.04 5.30 3.13
C LEU A 210 -7.40 5.88 3.49
N MET A 211 -8.12 5.28 4.44
CA MET A 211 -9.46 5.71 4.81
C MET A 211 -9.44 7.13 5.42
N GLY A 212 -8.45 7.44 6.25
CA GLY A 212 -8.27 8.78 6.80
C GLY A 212 -7.88 9.79 5.73
N TRP A 213 -6.93 9.45 4.86
CA TRP A 213 -6.54 10.30 3.73
C TRP A 213 -7.68 10.59 2.77
N TRP A 214 -8.54 9.60 2.52
CA TRP A 214 -9.73 9.76 1.68
C TRP A 214 -10.72 10.75 2.29
N GLU A 215 -10.89 10.76 3.62
CA GLU A 215 -11.70 11.79 4.28
C GLU A 215 -11.12 13.19 4.12
N HIS A 216 -9.79 13.34 4.24
CA HIS A 216 -9.12 14.63 4.01
C HIS A 216 -9.26 15.08 2.56
N LEU A 217 -9.13 14.15 1.61
CA LEU A 217 -9.36 14.41 0.19
C LEU A 217 -10.77 15.00 -0.04
N GLU A 218 -11.81 14.35 0.47
CA GLU A 218 -13.20 14.80 0.29
C GLU A 218 -13.51 16.14 0.94
N LYS A 219 -12.84 16.45 2.06
CA LYS A 219 -12.98 17.72 2.78
C LYS A 219 -12.13 18.83 2.15
N GLY A 220 -11.28 18.51 1.17
CA GLY A 220 -10.33 19.46 0.57
C GLY A 220 -9.18 19.84 1.52
N THR A 221 -8.88 19.01 2.52
CA THR A 221 -7.85 19.25 3.55
C THR A 221 -6.69 18.26 3.45
N LEU A 222 -6.41 17.74 2.26
CA LEU A 222 -5.38 16.73 2.02
C LEU A 222 -3.99 17.15 2.52
N ALA A 223 -3.66 18.45 2.45
CA ALA A 223 -2.40 19.00 2.95
C ALA A 223 -2.18 18.79 4.46
N GLU A 224 -3.25 18.66 5.25
CA GLU A 224 -3.17 18.39 6.69
C GLU A 224 -2.75 16.95 7.00
N ALA A 225 -2.89 16.05 6.03
CA ALA A 225 -2.58 14.62 6.19
C ALA A 225 -1.16 14.25 5.74
N VAL A 226 -0.41 15.23 5.21
CA VAL A 226 0.96 15.04 4.72
C VAL A 226 1.91 14.83 5.91
N ASP A 227 2.62 13.70 5.90
CA ASP A 227 3.75 13.41 6.79
C ASP A 227 4.89 12.83 5.96
N MET A 228 5.73 13.73 5.42
CA MET A 228 6.94 13.33 4.70
C MET A 228 8.16 13.22 5.62
N GLU A 229 8.05 13.54 6.90
CA GLU A 229 9.16 13.43 7.85
C GLU A 229 9.29 11.99 8.35
N THR A 230 8.17 11.34 8.67
CA THR A 230 8.15 9.98 9.16
C THR A 230 8.33 8.95 8.04
N ILE A 231 9.14 7.92 8.32
CA ILE A 231 9.17 6.67 7.54
C ILE A 231 8.44 5.60 8.35
N HIS A 232 7.23 5.25 7.93
CA HIS A 232 6.39 4.28 8.64
C HIS A 232 6.90 2.85 8.37
N LYS A 233 7.53 2.23 9.36
CA LYS A 233 7.97 0.83 9.26
C LYS A 233 6.79 -0.10 9.48
N LEU A 234 6.27 -0.65 8.39
CA LEU A 234 5.08 -1.49 8.41
C LEU A 234 5.45 -2.96 8.19
N LYS A 235 4.80 -3.84 8.96
CA LYS A 235 4.95 -5.28 8.83
C LYS A 235 3.64 -5.87 8.37
N LEU A 236 3.72 -6.79 7.43
CA LEU A 236 2.56 -7.61 7.08
C LEU A 236 2.13 -8.37 8.31
N LEU A 237 0.90 -8.11 8.74
CA LEU A 237 0.22 -9.01 9.65
C LEU A 237 0.04 -10.30 8.87
N LEU A 238 0.83 -11.33 9.19
CA LEU A 238 0.51 -12.67 8.77
C LEU A 238 -0.93 -12.91 9.20
N CYS A 239 -1.86 -12.92 8.25
CA CYS A 239 -3.22 -13.34 8.49
C CYS A 239 -3.11 -14.65 9.26
N GLN A 240 -3.57 -14.65 10.51
CA GLN A 240 -3.47 -15.76 11.45
C GLN A 240 -4.33 -16.93 10.95
N ARG A 241 -3.94 -17.58 9.85
CA ARG A 241 -4.47 -18.88 9.46
C ARG A 241 -3.95 -20.00 10.37
N GLU A 242 -3.05 -19.70 11.30
CA GLU A 242 -2.56 -20.65 12.33
C GLU A 242 -3.25 -20.53 13.70
N MET A 243 -4.19 -19.60 13.93
CA MET A 243 -4.97 -19.58 15.19
C MET A 243 -6.22 -20.48 15.17
N SER A 244 -6.52 -21.17 14.06
CA SER A 244 -7.67 -22.09 14.00
C SER A 244 -7.32 -23.54 14.39
N VAL A 245 -6.04 -23.90 14.50
CA VAL A 245 -5.63 -25.27 14.91
C VAL A 245 -5.49 -25.40 16.43
N ALA A 246 -5.36 -24.29 17.17
CA ALA A 246 -5.21 -24.31 18.64
C ALA A 246 -6.53 -24.35 19.43
N PHE A 247 -7.70 -24.18 18.79
CA PHE A 247 -9.01 -24.23 19.49
C PHE A 247 -9.78 -25.55 19.30
N SER A 248 -9.23 -26.52 18.56
CA SER A 248 -9.84 -27.84 18.34
C SER A 248 -9.35 -28.94 19.31
N LEU A 249 -8.46 -28.63 20.27
CA LEU A 249 -7.91 -29.63 21.21
C LEU A 249 -8.32 -29.45 22.68
N LEU A 250 -9.33 -28.62 22.97
CA LEU A 250 -9.98 -28.60 24.27
C LEU A 250 -11.41 -29.13 24.15
N ARG A 251 -11.53 -30.44 23.89
CA ARG A 251 -12.75 -31.20 24.22
C ARG A 251 -12.79 -31.39 25.73
N PHE A 252 -13.58 -30.58 26.43
CA PHE A 252 -14.09 -30.95 27.75
C PHE A 252 -15.46 -31.65 27.58
N PRO A 253 -15.73 -32.71 28.35
CA PRO A 253 -16.98 -33.46 28.25
C PRO A 253 -18.14 -32.63 28.83
N GLY A 254 -19.26 -32.61 28.12
CA GLY A 254 -20.44 -31.81 28.50
C GLY A 254 -21.13 -32.30 29.78
N PRO A 255 -21.92 -31.44 30.45
CA PRO A 255 -22.76 -31.84 31.55
C PRO A 255 -24.19 -32.18 31.10
N LYS A 256 -24.80 -33.09 31.87
CA LYS A 256 -26.17 -33.58 31.76
C LYS A 256 -27.18 -32.62 32.40
N THR A 257 -28.42 -32.70 31.90
CA THR A 257 -29.74 -32.55 32.55
C THR A 257 -30.28 -31.17 33.00
N SER A 258 -31.39 -30.78 32.35
CA SER A 258 -32.69 -30.26 32.84
C SER A 258 -32.78 -29.38 34.10
N THR A 259 -33.38 -28.19 33.99
CA THR A 259 -34.80 -27.83 34.33
C THR A 259 -35.03 -26.30 34.30
N GLY A 260 -36.23 -25.86 33.87
CA GLY A 260 -37.04 -24.82 34.54
C GLY A 260 -36.72 -23.32 34.43
N CYS A 261 -37.56 -22.61 33.65
CA CYS A 261 -38.29 -21.37 33.97
C CYS A 261 -37.56 -20.09 34.48
N HIS A 262 -37.50 -19.04 33.64
CA HIS A 262 -38.26 -17.78 33.80
C HIS A 262 -37.82 -16.72 32.76
N MET A 263 -38.80 -16.09 32.09
CA MET A 263 -38.63 -14.89 31.26
C MET A 263 -39.19 -13.67 32.01
N GLU A 264 -38.34 -12.66 32.22
CA GLU A 264 -38.65 -11.23 32.36
C GLU A 264 -37.40 -10.52 31.77
N GLY A 265 -37.40 -9.42 31.03
CA GLY A 265 -38.40 -8.41 30.74
C GLY A 265 -37.69 -7.05 30.66
N VAL A 266 -37.60 -6.48 29.45
CA VAL A 266 -37.80 -5.03 29.14
C VAL A 266 -36.77 -3.96 29.60
N LEU A 267 -36.00 -3.50 28.59
CA LEU A 267 -35.67 -2.12 28.12
C LEU A 267 -34.86 -1.08 28.97
N PRO A 268 -34.23 -0.09 28.28
CA PRO A 268 -33.06 0.70 28.71
C PRO A 268 -33.35 2.19 28.98
N TRP A 269 -32.35 2.97 29.42
CA TRP A 269 -32.20 4.44 29.27
C TRP A 269 -30.88 4.89 29.93
N SER A 270 -30.21 6.02 29.68
CA SER A 270 -30.23 7.08 28.66
C SER A 270 -29.10 8.09 29.00
N LYS A 271 -28.83 9.00 28.05
CA LYS A 271 -27.91 10.17 28.08
C LYS A 271 -28.21 11.20 29.20
N GLU A 272 -27.19 11.97 29.60
CA GLU A 272 -27.06 13.47 29.50
C GLU A 272 -25.82 13.93 30.32
N ARG A 273 -24.83 14.72 29.86
CA ARG A 273 -24.65 16.02 29.17
C ARG A 273 -24.56 17.23 30.12
N ARG A 274 -23.50 18.06 29.87
CA ARG A 274 -23.26 19.49 30.26
C ARG A 274 -22.59 19.72 31.63
N THR A 275 -21.70 20.69 31.89
CA THR A 275 -21.08 21.83 31.17
C THR A 275 -20.04 22.50 32.11
N GLN A 276 -19.09 23.27 31.55
CA GLN A 276 -18.31 24.40 32.16
C GLN A 276 -17.32 24.04 33.30
N GLY A 277 -16.04 24.42 33.33
CA GLY A 277 -15.26 25.42 32.61
C GLY A 277 -15.01 26.66 33.46
N TRP A 278 -13.96 26.69 34.31
CA TRP A 278 -13.32 27.92 34.80
C TRP A 278 -11.79 27.74 34.93
N ARG A 279 -11.09 28.85 34.70
CA ARG A 279 -9.68 29.01 34.31
C ARG A 279 -8.84 29.55 35.47
N LYS A 280 -7.51 29.32 35.36
CA LYS A 280 -6.38 30.17 35.83
C LYS A 280 -6.19 30.26 37.37
N LYS A 281 -4.99 30.41 37.94
CA LYS A 281 -3.60 30.63 37.50
C LYS A 281 -2.74 30.58 38.79
N PHE A 282 -1.48 30.13 38.67
CA PHE A 282 -0.26 30.60 39.39
C PHE A 282 -0.23 30.55 40.94
N MET A 283 0.89 30.46 41.67
CA MET A 283 2.31 30.14 41.49
C MET A 283 2.88 30.19 42.93
N TRP A 284 3.88 29.33 43.27
CA TRP A 284 4.88 29.50 44.36
C TRP A 284 4.38 29.50 45.83
N SER A 285 5.13 29.09 46.86
CA SER A 285 6.50 28.58 47.04
C SER A 285 6.65 27.92 48.44
N SER A 286 7.76 27.21 48.63
CA SER A 286 8.55 27.05 49.87
C SER A 286 8.11 26.09 50.98
N SER A 287 8.87 24.99 51.05
CA SER A 287 9.60 24.44 52.22
C SER A 287 8.95 24.47 53.61
N GLN A 288 8.71 23.27 54.16
CA GLN A 288 9.59 22.63 55.16
C GLN A 288 9.58 21.12 54.93
#